data_AF-A0A1J5PDJ7-F1
#
_entry.id   AF-A0A1J5PDJ7-F1
#
_cell.length_a   1.000
_cell.length_b   1.000
_cell.length_c   1.000
_cell.angle_alpha   90.00
_cell.angle_beta   90.00
_cell.angle_gamma   90.00
#
_symmetry.space_group_name_H-M   'P 1'
#
loop_
_entity.id
_entity.type
_entity.pdbx_description
1 polymer ?
#
loop_
_entity_poly.entity_id
_entity_poly.type
_entity_poly.pdbx_seq_one_letter_code
_entity_poly.pdbx_strand_id
1 'polypeptide(L)'
;MRALAGWGIHPGEVDLIASHGQTIYHSPQRLHHQAGYSNATLQIGDGDHLAVKTGILTVSDFRQKHVAAGGEGAPLALYGDVFLGSKAGENRILLNIGGIANLTFLPANGNYNHILCTDIGPGNTLIDAACRKYFNRPFDEDAKIALSGKVNEDLLGALLSHPFFSEAPPKTTGPELFSPDYIAAAQQQSNTENISSEDLICTLTAFTAKSIAGFISANFKVESLNIFTSGGGAKNPYIINYLKKALPGAKIEDTGVLGINPDAKEAILFALLGNEALCGEPIAIGNNPAILMGKFSFAL
;
A
#
# COMPACT_ATOMS: atom_id res chain seq x y z
N MET A 1 10.11 3.40 25.43
CA MET A 1 10.99 4.26 26.28
C MET A 1 11.88 5.19 25.49
N ARG A 2 12.81 4.74 24.64
CA ARG A 2 13.71 5.66 23.90
C ARG A 2 12.98 6.73 23.06
N ALA A 3 11.93 6.34 22.33
CA ALA A 3 11.13 7.27 21.54
C ALA A 3 10.47 8.36 22.42
N LEU A 4 9.74 7.95 23.46
CA LEU A 4 9.12 8.87 24.44
C LEU A 4 10.14 9.83 25.06
N ALA A 5 11.29 9.34 25.48
CA ALA A 5 12.37 10.18 26.00
C ALA A 5 12.90 11.17 24.96
N GLY A 6 13.07 10.75 23.71
CA GLY A 6 13.46 11.63 22.61
C GLY A 6 12.41 12.69 22.26
N TRP A 7 11.14 12.42 22.53
CA TRP A 7 10.03 13.37 22.36
C TRP A 7 9.75 14.21 23.62
N GLY A 8 10.39 13.91 24.74
CA GLY A 8 10.11 14.56 26.03
C GLY A 8 8.73 14.24 26.60
N ILE A 9 8.14 13.09 26.26
CA ILE A 9 6.81 12.65 26.70
C ILE A 9 6.96 11.66 27.86
N HIS A 10 6.25 11.90 28.97
CA HIS A 10 6.20 10.96 30.09
C HIS A 10 5.28 9.77 29.75
N PRO A 11 5.61 8.51 30.15
CA PRO A 11 4.76 7.36 29.84
C PRO A 11 3.31 7.50 30.30
N GLY A 12 3.08 8.14 31.45
CA GLY A 12 1.73 8.41 31.97
C GLY A 12 0.91 9.42 31.16
N GLU A 13 1.49 10.07 30.14
CA GLU A 13 0.76 10.91 29.18
C GLU A 13 0.28 10.11 27.95
N VAL A 14 0.58 8.81 27.88
CA VAL A 14 0.19 7.93 26.78
C VAL A 14 -0.85 6.93 27.29
N ASP A 15 -2.07 7.02 26.76
CA ASP A 15 -3.17 6.14 27.19
C ASP A 15 -2.95 4.68 26.79
N LEU A 16 -2.43 4.45 25.58
CA LEU A 16 -2.21 3.11 25.05
C LEU A 16 -1.05 3.02 24.06
N ILE A 17 -0.42 1.84 23.98
CA ILE A 17 0.48 1.43 22.90
C ILE A 17 -0.27 0.47 21.98
N ALA A 18 -0.29 0.75 20.68
CA ALA A 18 -0.72 -0.23 19.68
C ALA A 18 0.50 -0.84 19.00
N SER A 19 0.71 -2.14 19.18
CA SER A 19 1.84 -2.87 18.62
C SER A 19 1.37 -3.94 17.63
N HIS A 20 1.65 -3.73 16.35
CA HIS A 20 1.50 -4.80 15.35
C HIS A 20 2.43 -5.98 15.64
N GLY A 21 3.62 -5.70 16.19
CA GLY A 21 4.71 -6.65 16.28
C GLY A 21 5.40 -6.88 14.91
N GLN A 22 6.11 -8.01 14.82
CA GLN A 22 6.79 -8.47 13.62
C GLN A 22 6.04 -9.69 13.06
N THR A 23 5.56 -9.62 11.83
CA THR A 23 5.01 -10.80 11.16
C THR A 23 6.13 -11.80 10.91
N ILE A 24 5.95 -13.02 11.43
CA ILE A 24 6.81 -14.18 11.19
C ILE A 24 6.16 -15.13 10.18
N TYR A 25 4.83 -15.23 10.22
CA TYR A 25 4.09 -16.11 9.32
C TYR A 25 2.75 -15.51 8.94
N HIS A 26 2.38 -15.64 7.67
CA HIS A 26 1.08 -15.28 7.15
C HIS A 26 0.71 -16.29 6.06
N SER A 27 -0.37 -17.02 6.30
CA SER A 27 -0.76 -18.18 5.49
C SER A 27 -2.27 -18.17 5.33
N PRO A 28 -2.80 -17.33 4.42
CA PRO A 28 -4.21 -17.35 4.07
C PRO A 28 -4.56 -18.63 3.31
N GLN A 29 -5.79 -19.12 3.50
CA GLN A 29 -6.30 -20.39 2.98
C GLN A 29 -6.10 -20.55 1.49
N ARG A 30 -6.34 -19.48 0.74
CA ARG A 30 -6.22 -19.44 -0.71
C ARG A 30 -4.79 -19.63 -1.23
N LEU A 31 -3.76 -19.49 -0.40
CA LEU A 31 -2.35 -19.62 -0.82
C LEU A 31 -1.76 -20.99 -0.48
N HIS A 32 -2.13 -21.58 0.66
CA HIS A 32 -1.54 -22.86 1.08
C HIS A 32 -2.32 -24.08 0.56
N HIS A 33 -3.60 -23.93 0.18
CA HIS A 33 -4.44 -24.99 -0.39
C HIS A 33 -4.51 -26.29 0.45
N GLN A 34 -4.26 -26.21 1.76
CA GLN A 34 -4.28 -27.38 2.66
C GLN A 34 -5.70 -27.58 3.19
N ALA A 35 -6.34 -28.69 2.78
CA ALA A 35 -7.67 -29.04 3.25
C ALA A 35 -7.70 -29.21 4.78
N GLY A 36 -8.76 -28.70 5.42
CA GLY A 36 -8.94 -28.78 6.88
C GLY A 36 -8.22 -27.69 7.69
N TYR A 37 -7.38 -26.86 7.05
CA TYR A 37 -6.73 -25.72 7.69
C TYR A 37 -7.39 -24.40 7.24
N SER A 38 -7.66 -23.52 8.20
CA SER A 38 -8.15 -22.15 7.97
C SER A 38 -6.99 -21.17 7.79
N ASN A 39 -7.32 -19.89 7.56
CA ASN A 39 -6.33 -18.80 7.57
C ASN A 39 -5.47 -18.86 8.84
N ALA A 40 -4.17 -18.62 8.71
CA ALA A 40 -3.23 -18.60 9.82
C ALA A 40 -2.30 -17.41 9.76
N THR A 41 -1.90 -16.91 10.93
CA THR A 41 -0.94 -15.80 11.04
C THR A 41 -0.19 -15.85 12.36
N LEU A 42 1.06 -15.37 12.37
CA LEU A 42 1.91 -15.26 13.54
C LEU A 42 2.64 -13.92 13.50
N GLN A 43 2.39 -13.11 14.53
CA GLN A 43 3.16 -11.92 14.85
C GLN A 43 3.88 -12.19 16.17
N ILE A 44 5.12 -11.72 16.30
CA ILE A 44 5.87 -11.72 17.56
C ILE A 44 6.09 -10.29 18.04
N GLY A 45 6.45 -10.13 19.32
CA GLY A 45 6.49 -8.84 19.99
C GLY A 45 5.48 -8.85 21.11
N ASP A 46 5.88 -9.47 22.23
CA ASP A 46 5.01 -9.73 23.36
C ASP A 46 4.45 -8.43 23.96
N GLY A 47 3.12 -8.34 24.00
CA GLY A 47 2.38 -7.19 24.53
C GLY A 47 2.57 -7.01 26.03
N ASP A 48 2.70 -8.08 26.81
CA ASP A 48 2.89 -8.00 28.27
C ASP A 48 4.28 -7.44 28.58
N HIS A 49 5.29 -7.86 27.81
CA HIS A 49 6.62 -7.27 27.93
C HIS A 49 6.64 -5.77 27.61
N LEU A 50 5.83 -5.30 26.65
CA LEU A 50 5.70 -3.87 26.36
C LEU A 50 4.96 -3.15 27.49
N ALA A 51 3.83 -3.69 27.95
CA ALA A 51 3.00 -3.08 28.98
C ALA A 51 3.75 -2.95 30.31
N VAL A 52 4.37 -4.04 30.79
CA VAL A 52 5.14 -4.05 32.04
C VAL A 52 6.35 -3.11 31.98
N LYS A 53 7.09 -3.09 30.85
CA LYS A 53 8.29 -2.24 30.74
C LYS A 53 8.00 -0.76 30.59
N THR A 54 6.85 -0.40 30.04
CA THR A 54 6.49 0.99 29.76
C THR A 54 5.53 1.58 30.80
N GLY A 55 4.81 0.73 31.52
CA GLY A 55 3.71 1.15 32.40
C GLY A 55 2.46 1.59 31.62
N ILE A 56 2.35 1.24 30.33
CA ILE A 56 1.27 1.70 29.44
C ILE A 56 0.45 0.49 28.97
N LEU A 57 -0.88 0.62 28.99
CA LEU A 57 -1.79 -0.37 28.41
C LEU A 57 -1.38 -0.67 26.97
N THR A 58 -1.17 -1.95 26.63
CA THR A 58 -0.73 -2.32 25.29
C THR A 58 -1.79 -3.14 24.57
N VAL A 59 -2.13 -2.75 23.35
CA VAL A 59 -2.95 -3.52 22.40
C VAL A 59 -2.05 -4.16 21.36
N SER A 60 -2.11 -5.48 21.21
CA SER A 60 -1.31 -6.25 20.24
C SER A 60 -2.15 -7.27 19.47
N ASP A 61 -1.54 -8.09 18.61
CA ASP A 61 -2.19 -9.24 17.93
C ASP A 61 -3.42 -8.91 17.06
N PHE A 62 -3.43 -7.74 16.41
CA PHE A 62 -4.54 -7.28 15.57
C PHE A 62 -5.00 -8.31 14.53
N ARG A 63 -4.06 -8.94 13.81
CA ARG A 63 -4.37 -9.88 12.72
C ARG A 63 -5.02 -11.17 13.21
N GLN A 64 -4.64 -11.65 14.40
CA GLN A 64 -5.17 -12.91 14.93
C GLN A 64 -6.68 -12.82 15.18
N LYS A 65 -7.16 -11.66 15.68
CA LYS A 65 -8.59 -11.43 15.88
C LYS A 65 -9.35 -11.43 14.56
N HIS A 66 -8.78 -10.81 13.53
CA HIS A 66 -9.33 -10.81 12.17
C HIS A 66 -9.39 -12.22 11.55
N VAL A 67 -8.33 -13.01 11.74
CA VAL A 67 -8.30 -14.42 11.32
C VAL A 67 -9.33 -15.26 12.06
N ALA A 68 -9.46 -15.09 13.38
CA ALA A 68 -10.44 -15.82 14.19
C ALA A 68 -11.90 -15.51 13.80
N ALA A 69 -12.15 -14.33 13.23
CA ALA A 69 -13.44 -13.93 12.69
C ALA A 69 -13.66 -14.34 11.22
N GLY A 70 -12.77 -15.15 10.65
CA GLY A 70 -12.88 -15.73 9.31
C GLY A 70 -12.20 -14.93 8.20
N GLY A 71 -11.61 -13.76 8.49
CA GLY A 71 -10.86 -12.99 7.51
C GLY A 71 -9.43 -13.52 7.29
N GLU A 72 -8.70 -12.96 6.32
CA GLU A 72 -7.32 -13.42 6.02
C GLU A 72 -6.28 -12.87 7.01
N GLY A 73 -6.59 -11.77 7.70
CA GLY A 73 -5.65 -11.07 8.60
C GLY A 73 -4.83 -10.00 7.89
N ALA A 74 -5.10 -9.75 6.61
CA ALA A 74 -4.48 -8.72 5.78
C ALA A 74 -5.39 -8.36 4.60
N PRO A 75 -5.22 -7.17 3.99
CA PRO A 75 -4.43 -6.06 4.51
C PRO A 75 -5.20 -5.31 5.61
N LEU A 76 -4.59 -5.13 6.79
CA LEU A 76 -5.17 -4.25 7.83
C LEU A 76 -5.03 -2.76 7.47
N ALA A 77 -4.19 -2.45 6.47
CA ALA A 77 -4.02 -1.13 5.89
C ALA A 77 -5.36 -0.50 5.47
N LEU A 78 -6.30 -1.34 5.00
CA LEU A 78 -7.64 -0.95 4.59
C LEU A 78 -8.42 -0.20 5.68
N TYR A 79 -8.33 -0.65 6.94
CA TYR A 79 -9.09 -0.02 8.03
C TYR A 79 -8.60 1.40 8.29
N GLY A 80 -7.28 1.62 8.36
CA GLY A 80 -6.74 2.96 8.51
C GLY A 80 -7.00 3.84 7.30
N ASP A 81 -6.94 3.29 6.08
CA ASP A 81 -7.35 4.01 4.87
C ASP A 81 -8.80 4.49 4.97
N VAL A 82 -9.72 3.66 5.45
CA VAL A 82 -11.12 4.03 5.65
C VAL A 82 -11.27 5.10 6.72
N PHE A 83 -10.72 4.89 7.92
CA PHE A 83 -10.92 5.80 9.04
C PHE A 83 -10.22 7.16 8.84
N LEU A 84 -9.01 7.16 8.27
CA LEU A 84 -8.23 8.39 8.06
C LEU A 84 -8.59 9.09 6.74
N GLY A 85 -9.03 8.32 5.75
CA GLY A 85 -9.24 8.81 4.39
C GLY A 85 -10.67 9.18 4.05
N SER A 86 -11.68 8.58 4.69
CA SER A 86 -13.08 8.76 4.29
C SER A 86 -13.56 10.18 4.57
N LYS A 87 -14.35 10.74 3.65
CA LYS A 87 -15.04 12.02 3.86
C LYS A 87 -16.35 12.05 3.10
N ALA A 88 -17.44 12.32 3.82
CA ALA A 88 -18.76 12.44 3.21
C ALA A 88 -18.77 13.51 2.11
N GLY A 89 -19.37 13.18 0.97
CA GLY A 89 -19.45 14.06 -0.19
C GLY A 89 -18.22 14.05 -1.11
N GLU A 90 -17.13 13.34 -0.78
CA GLU A 90 -15.93 13.27 -1.61
C GLU A 90 -15.61 11.83 -2.03
N ASN A 91 -15.47 11.59 -3.33
CA ASN A 91 -14.85 10.37 -3.83
C ASN A 91 -13.34 10.51 -3.67
N ARG A 92 -12.72 9.57 -2.97
CA ARG A 92 -11.29 9.62 -2.66
C ARG A 92 -10.60 8.33 -3.08
N ILE A 93 -9.37 8.46 -3.55
CA ILE A 93 -8.45 7.34 -3.75
C ILE A 93 -7.23 7.59 -2.88
N LEU A 94 -6.92 6.66 -1.99
CA LEU A 94 -5.62 6.59 -1.34
C LEU A 94 -4.72 5.70 -2.20
N LEU A 95 -3.78 6.31 -2.93
CA LEU A 95 -2.89 5.63 -3.86
C LEU A 95 -1.50 5.48 -3.22
N ASN A 96 -1.10 4.26 -2.89
CA ASN A 96 0.26 3.97 -2.43
C ASN A 96 1.12 3.49 -3.61
N ILE A 97 2.25 4.16 -3.84
CA ILE A 97 3.22 3.82 -4.89
C ILE A 97 4.48 3.30 -4.19
N GLY A 98 4.40 2.07 -3.68
CA GLY A 98 5.52 1.35 -3.07
C GLY A 98 6.29 0.53 -4.11
N GLY A 99 6.80 -0.65 -3.74
CA GLY A 99 7.31 -1.62 -4.72
C GLY A 99 6.22 -2.04 -5.71
N ILE A 100 5.02 -2.30 -5.19
CA ILE A 100 3.76 -2.46 -5.93
C ILE A 100 2.91 -1.21 -5.70
N ALA A 101 2.22 -0.76 -6.75
CA ALA A 101 1.23 0.29 -6.66
C ALA A 101 -0.13 -0.32 -6.31
N ASN A 102 -0.78 0.20 -5.28
CA ASN A 102 -2.11 -0.22 -4.86
C ASN A 102 -2.96 0.99 -4.48
N LEU A 103 -4.27 0.81 -4.49
CA LEU A 103 -5.20 1.84 -4.10
C LEU A 103 -6.31 1.33 -3.20
N THR A 104 -6.82 2.26 -2.39
CA THR A 104 -8.10 2.14 -1.70
C THR A 104 -9.03 3.26 -2.19
N PHE A 105 -10.13 2.90 -2.85
CA PHE A 105 -11.21 3.81 -3.21
C PHE A 105 -12.21 3.94 -2.07
N LEU A 106 -12.51 5.18 -1.69
CA LEU A 106 -13.43 5.56 -0.63
C LEU A 106 -14.58 6.37 -1.24
N PRO A 107 -15.81 5.83 -1.23
CA PRO A 107 -16.93 6.45 -1.93
C PRO A 107 -17.51 7.63 -1.12
N ALA A 108 -17.93 8.68 -1.83
CA ALA A 108 -18.53 9.88 -1.25
C ALA A 108 -19.77 9.61 -0.37
N ASN A 109 -20.49 8.52 -0.66
CA ASN A 109 -21.71 8.13 0.03
C ASN A 109 -21.48 7.38 1.35
N GLY A 110 -20.22 7.12 1.72
CA GLY A 110 -19.85 6.39 2.94
C GLY A 110 -20.28 4.92 2.96
N ASN A 111 -20.69 4.34 1.82
CA ASN A 111 -21.10 2.94 1.77
C ASN A 111 -19.86 2.04 1.74
N TYR A 112 -19.58 1.37 2.85
CA TYR A 112 -18.41 0.50 2.98
C TYR A 112 -18.40 -0.71 2.03
N ASN A 113 -19.55 -1.10 1.47
CA ASN A 113 -19.63 -2.17 0.46
C ASN A 113 -19.12 -1.72 -0.91
N HIS A 114 -19.00 -0.41 -1.15
CA HIS A 114 -18.46 0.14 -2.40
C HIS A 114 -16.98 0.53 -2.28
N ILE A 115 -16.35 0.27 -1.13
CA ILE A 115 -14.91 0.43 -0.98
C ILE A 115 -14.20 -0.63 -1.81
N LEU A 116 -13.20 -0.20 -2.56
CA LEU A 116 -12.35 -1.10 -3.34
C LEU A 116 -10.90 -0.95 -2.91
N CYS A 117 -10.29 -2.05 -2.47
CA CYS A 117 -8.85 -2.15 -2.23
C CYS A 117 -8.25 -3.15 -3.21
N THR A 118 -7.22 -2.75 -3.96
CA THR A 118 -6.65 -3.59 -5.02
C THR A 118 -5.23 -3.18 -5.37
N ASP A 119 -4.42 -4.14 -5.77
CA ASP A 119 -3.16 -3.86 -6.46
C ASP A 119 -3.44 -3.46 -7.92
N ILE A 120 -2.65 -2.53 -8.44
CA ILE A 120 -2.77 -2.01 -9.81
C ILE A 120 -1.69 -2.59 -10.71
N GLY A 121 -0.50 -2.84 -10.17
CA GLY A 121 0.69 -3.25 -10.92
C GLY A 121 1.98 -2.80 -10.22
N PRO A 122 3.13 -2.80 -10.91
CA PRO A 122 4.38 -2.40 -10.30
C PRO A 122 4.36 -0.90 -9.96
N GLY A 123 4.89 -0.57 -8.78
CA GLY A 123 5.25 0.79 -8.41
C GLY A 123 6.72 1.03 -8.76
N ASN A 124 7.60 0.97 -7.76
CA ASN A 124 9.03 1.19 -7.92
C ASN A 124 9.84 -0.10 -8.14
N THR A 125 9.27 -1.31 -7.93
CA THR A 125 10.08 -2.54 -7.85
C THR A 125 10.94 -2.79 -9.09
N LEU A 126 10.39 -2.59 -10.29
CA LEU A 126 11.09 -2.78 -11.56
C LEU A 126 12.10 -1.65 -11.83
N ILE A 127 11.73 -0.41 -11.49
CA ILE A 127 12.58 0.78 -11.62
C ILE A 127 13.83 0.61 -10.74
N ASP A 128 13.62 0.25 -9.48
CA ASP A 128 14.68 0.06 -8.51
C ASP A 128 15.58 -1.13 -8.88
N ALA A 129 15.00 -2.21 -9.42
CA ALA A 129 15.77 -3.35 -9.93
C ALA A 129 16.69 -2.94 -11.10
N ALA A 130 16.18 -2.15 -12.05
CA ALA A 130 16.98 -1.61 -13.14
C ALA A 130 18.06 -0.63 -12.65
N CYS A 131 17.75 0.25 -11.70
CA CYS A 131 18.72 1.16 -11.08
C CYS A 131 19.88 0.41 -10.42
N ARG A 132 19.57 -0.65 -9.67
CA ARG A 132 20.60 -1.49 -9.02
C ARG A 132 21.46 -2.17 -10.07
N LYS A 133 20.85 -2.72 -11.12
CA LYS A 133 21.55 -3.49 -12.16
C LYS A 133 22.47 -2.63 -13.02
N TYR A 134 22.02 -1.47 -13.48
CA TYR A 134 22.71 -0.70 -14.51
C TYR A 134 23.45 0.54 -13.99
N PHE A 135 23.04 1.08 -12.83
CA PHE A 135 23.59 2.33 -12.29
C PHE A 135 24.20 2.18 -10.89
N ASN A 136 24.15 0.97 -10.30
CA ASN A 136 24.59 0.70 -8.92
C ASN A 136 23.96 1.66 -7.89
N ARG A 137 22.68 2.00 -8.10
CA ARG A 137 21.87 2.86 -7.22
C ARG A 137 20.67 2.11 -6.67
N PRO A 138 20.24 2.37 -5.43
CA PRO A 138 19.09 1.65 -4.85
C PRO A 138 17.77 1.98 -5.55
N PHE A 139 17.60 3.21 -6.05
CA PHE A 139 16.41 3.74 -6.74
C PHE A 139 16.80 4.95 -7.63
N ASP A 140 15.87 5.41 -8.48
CA ASP A 140 16.03 6.62 -9.30
C ASP A 140 15.58 7.88 -8.54
N GLU A 141 16.54 8.56 -7.90
CA GLU A 141 16.27 9.76 -7.12
C GLU A 141 15.77 10.92 -7.99
N ASP A 142 14.62 11.49 -7.62
CA ASP A 142 13.92 12.56 -8.35
C ASP A 142 13.63 12.24 -9.82
N ALA A 143 13.57 10.95 -10.18
CA ALA A 143 13.42 10.48 -11.56
C ALA A 143 14.51 11.01 -12.52
N LYS A 144 15.71 11.33 -12.02
CA LYS A 144 16.79 11.95 -12.83
C LYS A 144 17.18 11.07 -14.01
N ILE A 145 17.27 9.75 -13.82
CA ILE A 145 17.64 8.83 -14.89
C ILE A 145 16.47 8.69 -15.87
N ALA A 146 15.25 8.45 -15.38
CA ALA A 146 14.06 8.38 -16.22
C ALA A 146 13.86 9.62 -17.09
N LEU A 147 14.13 10.83 -16.56
CA LEU A 147 14.00 12.10 -17.28
C LEU A 147 15.11 12.32 -18.33
N SER A 148 16.24 11.61 -18.23
CA SER A 148 17.32 11.65 -19.22
C SER A 148 17.08 10.70 -20.41
N GLY A 149 16.27 9.67 -20.21
CA GLY A 149 15.90 8.69 -21.24
C GLY A 149 14.68 9.11 -22.07
N LYS A 150 14.34 8.26 -23.03
CA LYS A 150 13.13 8.32 -23.83
C LYS A 150 12.33 7.04 -23.64
N VAL A 151 11.00 7.19 -23.61
CA VAL A 151 10.10 6.04 -23.56
C VAL A 151 10.26 5.26 -24.87
N ASN A 152 10.54 3.97 -24.75
CA ASN A 152 10.44 3.02 -25.85
C ASN A 152 9.00 2.49 -25.89
N GLU A 153 8.22 2.92 -26.88
CA GLU A 153 6.79 2.58 -26.98
C GLU A 153 6.53 1.09 -27.26
N ASP A 154 7.44 0.41 -27.98
CA ASP A 154 7.31 -1.03 -28.26
C ASP A 154 7.47 -1.86 -26.98
N LEU A 155 8.49 -1.54 -26.17
CA LEU A 155 8.67 -2.16 -24.86
C LEU A 155 7.52 -1.79 -23.91
N LEU A 156 7.09 -0.53 -23.88
CA LEU A 156 5.95 -0.10 -23.05
C LEU A 156 4.68 -0.88 -23.41
N GLY A 157 4.41 -1.07 -24.71
CA GLY A 157 3.31 -1.87 -25.22
C GLY A 157 3.41 -3.33 -24.75
N ALA A 158 4.58 -3.95 -24.88
CA ALA A 158 4.80 -5.33 -24.42
C ALA A 158 4.60 -5.46 -22.90
N LEU A 159 5.14 -4.52 -22.11
CA LEU A 159 4.98 -4.49 -20.65
C LEU A 159 3.50 -4.36 -20.23
N LEU A 160 2.68 -3.59 -20.96
CA LEU A 160 1.24 -3.42 -20.66
C LEU A 160 0.37 -4.55 -21.21
N SER A 161 0.90 -5.43 -22.06
CA SER A 161 0.13 -6.49 -22.72
C SER A 161 -0.21 -7.68 -21.84
N HIS A 162 0.37 -7.76 -20.64
CA HIS A 162 0.16 -8.89 -19.74
C HIS A 162 -1.30 -8.99 -19.24
N PRO A 163 -1.91 -10.19 -19.19
CA PRO A 163 -3.32 -10.39 -18.83
C PRO A 163 -3.75 -9.76 -17.51
N PHE A 164 -2.83 -9.66 -16.54
CA PHE A 164 -3.05 -9.00 -15.26
C PHE A 164 -3.69 -7.61 -15.39
N PHE A 165 -3.31 -6.81 -16.40
CA PHE A 165 -3.87 -5.45 -16.56
C PHE A 165 -5.33 -5.44 -17.02
N SER A 166 -5.81 -6.53 -17.62
CA SER A 166 -7.21 -6.71 -18.04
C SER A 166 -8.09 -7.39 -16.99
N GLU A 167 -7.51 -7.89 -15.89
CA GLU A 167 -8.27 -8.50 -14.80
C GLU A 167 -9.13 -7.46 -14.06
N ALA A 168 -10.37 -7.85 -13.75
CA ALA A 168 -11.28 -7.06 -12.93
C ALA A 168 -10.80 -7.01 -11.47
N PRO A 169 -10.93 -5.86 -10.79
CA PRO A 169 -10.60 -5.76 -9.37
C PRO A 169 -11.68 -6.41 -8.49
N PRO A 170 -11.36 -6.81 -7.24
CA PRO A 170 -10.06 -6.69 -6.60
C PRO A 170 -9.07 -7.76 -7.10
N LYS A 171 -7.82 -7.36 -7.28
CA LYS A 171 -6.71 -8.24 -7.64
C LYS A 171 -5.48 -7.94 -6.80
N THR A 172 -4.60 -8.93 -6.68
CA THR A 172 -3.36 -8.81 -5.92
C THR A 172 -2.17 -9.32 -6.72
N THR A 173 -1.00 -8.75 -6.47
CA THR A 173 0.23 -9.08 -7.17
C THR A 173 1.46 -8.72 -6.32
N GLY A 174 2.62 -9.06 -6.82
CA GLY A 174 3.87 -8.86 -6.11
C GLY A 174 5.10 -9.06 -6.99
N PRO A 175 6.29 -9.03 -6.37
CA PRO A 175 7.56 -9.27 -7.05
C PRO A 175 7.65 -10.64 -7.74
N GLU A 176 6.79 -11.60 -7.39
CA GLU A 176 6.66 -12.89 -8.05
C GLU A 176 6.21 -12.77 -9.51
N LEU A 177 5.37 -11.79 -9.84
CA LEU A 177 4.98 -11.49 -11.21
C LEU A 177 5.87 -10.39 -11.79
N PHE A 178 5.97 -9.26 -11.09
CA PHE A 178 6.73 -8.10 -11.55
C PHE A 178 8.20 -8.20 -11.12
N SER A 179 8.93 -9.07 -11.82
CA SER A 179 10.34 -9.39 -11.58
C SER A 179 11.26 -8.92 -12.73
N PRO A 180 12.59 -9.03 -12.60
CA PRO A 180 13.50 -8.84 -13.73
C PRO A 180 13.21 -9.75 -14.93
N ASP A 181 12.64 -10.95 -14.71
CA ASP A 181 12.28 -11.87 -15.78
C ASP A 181 11.09 -11.33 -16.59
N TYR A 182 10.17 -10.61 -15.95
CA TYR A 182 9.08 -9.89 -16.63
C TYR A 182 9.63 -8.86 -17.64
N ILE A 183 10.67 -8.12 -17.25
CA ILE A 183 11.34 -7.15 -18.13
C ILE A 183 11.99 -7.89 -19.29
N ALA A 184 12.74 -8.96 -19.03
CA ALA A 184 13.44 -9.72 -20.07
C ALA A 184 12.46 -10.32 -21.10
N ALA A 185 11.34 -10.89 -20.65
CA ALA A 185 10.31 -11.42 -21.52
C ALA A 185 9.68 -10.32 -22.40
N ALA A 186 9.37 -9.15 -21.82
CA ALA A 186 8.83 -8.02 -22.57
C ALA A 186 9.84 -7.46 -23.59
N GLN A 187 11.14 -7.41 -23.25
CA GLN A 187 12.19 -7.01 -24.18
C GLN A 187 12.33 -7.97 -25.35
N GLN A 188 12.30 -9.28 -25.08
CA GLN A 188 12.34 -10.31 -26.11
C GLN A 188 11.12 -10.24 -27.03
N GLN A 189 9.92 -10.04 -26.49
CA GLN A 189 8.70 -9.91 -27.27
C GLN A 189 8.71 -8.68 -28.20
N SER A 190 9.35 -7.60 -27.77
CA SER A 190 9.39 -6.31 -28.49
C SER A 190 10.66 -6.10 -29.31
N ASN A 191 11.64 -7.00 -29.25
CA ASN A 191 12.98 -6.86 -29.83
C ASN A 191 13.72 -5.60 -29.33
N THR A 192 13.64 -5.34 -28.01
CA THR A 192 14.19 -4.14 -27.36
C THR A 192 15.29 -4.46 -26.34
N GLU A 193 15.98 -5.60 -26.48
CA GLU A 193 17.07 -6.01 -25.59
C GLU A 193 18.26 -5.04 -25.61
N ASN A 194 18.42 -4.28 -26.70
CA ASN A 194 19.55 -3.38 -26.94
C ASN A 194 19.25 -1.90 -26.65
N ILE A 195 18.12 -1.56 -26.03
CA ILE A 195 17.84 -0.16 -25.64
C ILE A 195 18.82 0.31 -24.58
N SER A 196 19.03 1.63 -24.50
CA SER A 196 19.88 2.21 -23.46
C SER A 196 19.29 1.95 -22.06
N SER A 197 20.15 1.97 -21.04
CA SER A 197 19.68 1.74 -19.65
C SER A 197 18.81 2.90 -19.15
N GLU A 198 19.06 4.10 -19.64
CA GLU A 198 18.27 5.31 -19.43
C GLU A 198 16.88 5.18 -20.06
N ASP A 199 16.80 4.72 -21.32
CA ASP A 199 15.51 4.47 -21.99
C ASP A 199 14.72 3.35 -21.30
N LEU A 200 15.39 2.31 -20.82
CA LEU A 200 14.76 1.26 -20.01
C LEU A 200 14.13 1.85 -18.75
N ILE A 201 14.87 2.63 -17.95
CA ILE A 201 14.33 3.24 -16.73
C ILE A 201 13.20 4.23 -17.05
N CYS A 202 13.33 5.04 -18.11
CA CYS A 202 12.27 5.92 -18.58
C CYS A 202 11.00 5.12 -18.92
N THR A 203 11.15 4.01 -19.64
CA THR A 203 10.06 3.13 -20.07
C THR A 203 9.38 2.43 -18.89
N LEU A 204 10.15 1.92 -17.92
CA LEU A 204 9.60 1.30 -16.70
C LEU A 204 8.87 2.33 -15.82
N THR A 205 9.38 3.57 -15.75
CA THR A 205 8.71 4.65 -15.02
C THR A 205 7.40 5.06 -15.69
N ALA A 206 7.40 5.15 -17.03
CA ALA A 206 6.19 5.37 -17.83
C ALA A 206 5.19 4.23 -17.69
N PHE A 207 5.65 2.98 -17.63
CA PHE A 207 4.82 1.80 -17.40
C PHE A 207 4.07 1.86 -16.07
N THR A 208 4.75 2.20 -14.97
CA THR A 208 4.11 2.44 -13.68
C THR A 208 3.06 3.56 -13.76
N ALA A 209 3.41 4.71 -14.33
CA ALA A 209 2.47 5.83 -14.41
C ALA A 209 1.25 5.55 -15.31
N LYS A 210 1.46 4.88 -16.45
CA LYS A 210 0.42 4.55 -17.44
C LYS A 210 -0.51 3.44 -16.95
N SER A 211 0.02 2.43 -16.26
CA SER A 211 -0.80 1.39 -15.62
C SER A 211 -1.71 1.97 -14.54
N ILE A 212 -1.20 2.86 -13.68
CA ILE A 212 -1.99 3.57 -12.66
C ILE A 212 -3.08 4.43 -13.29
N ALA A 213 -2.71 5.32 -14.23
CA ALA A 213 -3.68 6.19 -14.89
C ALA A 213 -4.74 5.41 -15.67
N GLY A 214 -4.33 4.36 -16.40
CA GLY A 214 -5.23 3.49 -17.15
C GLY A 214 -6.23 2.77 -16.24
N PHE A 215 -5.75 2.21 -15.12
CA PHE A 215 -6.61 1.57 -14.14
C PHE A 215 -7.64 2.53 -13.55
N ILE A 216 -7.20 3.74 -13.15
CA ILE A 216 -8.10 4.73 -12.54
C ILE A 216 -9.17 5.17 -13.54
N SER A 217 -8.78 5.51 -14.77
CA SER A 217 -9.72 5.94 -15.82
C SER A 217 -10.71 4.85 -16.23
N ALA A 218 -10.29 3.58 -16.19
CA ALA A 218 -11.16 2.46 -16.56
C ALA A 218 -12.21 2.12 -15.48
N ASN A 219 -11.91 2.40 -14.20
CA ASN A 219 -12.72 1.93 -13.07
C ASN A 219 -13.47 3.06 -12.34
N PHE A 220 -13.07 4.32 -12.51
CA PHE A 220 -13.64 5.46 -11.78
C PHE A 220 -13.96 6.64 -12.69
N LYS A 221 -14.96 7.42 -12.29
CA LYS A 221 -15.20 8.74 -12.88
C LYS A 221 -14.13 9.69 -12.38
N VAL A 222 -13.32 10.19 -13.30
CA VAL A 222 -12.17 11.04 -12.98
C VAL A 222 -12.63 12.43 -12.51
N GLU A 223 -13.81 12.90 -12.95
CA GLU A 223 -14.34 14.19 -12.51
C GLU A 223 -14.64 14.17 -11.00
N SER A 224 -14.11 15.15 -10.27
CA SER A 224 -14.31 15.32 -8.81
C SER A 224 -13.68 14.21 -7.95
N LEU A 225 -12.70 13.49 -8.50
CA LEU A 225 -11.94 12.48 -7.76
C LEU A 225 -10.77 13.14 -7.01
N ASN A 226 -10.65 12.90 -5.71
CA ASN A 226 -9.48 13.33 -4.94
C ASN A 226 -8.53 12.15 -4.73
N ILE A 227 -7.32 12.24 -5.27
CA ILE A 227 -6.29 11.20 -5.19
C ILE A 227 -5.21 11.69 -4.22
N PHE A 228 -5.00 10.93 -3.14
CA PHE A 228 -3.96 11.19 -2.15
C PHE A 228 -2.88 10.13 -2.27
N THR A 229 -1.68 10.56 -2.67
CA THR A 229 -0.55 9.70 -2.96
C THR A 229 0.34 9.48 -1.73
N SER A 230 0.88 8.27 -1.61
CA SER A 230 1.81 7.86 -0.55
C SER A 230 2.85 6.87 -1.08
N GLY A 231 3.82 6.48 -0.25
CA GLY A 231 4.93 5.61 -0.64
C GLY A 231 6.04 6.34 -1.39
N GLY A 232 7.17 5.66 -1.60
CA GLY A 232 8.36 6.27 -2.21
C GLY A 232 8.11 6.84 -3.62
N GLY A 233 7.23 6.21 -4.40
CA GLY A 233 6.88 6.65 -5.75
C GLY A 233 6.05 7.94 -5.79
N ALA A 234 5.43 8.35 -4.67
CA ALA A 234 4.79 9.67 -4.58
C ALA A 234 5.80 10.82 -4.67
N LYS A 235 7.09 10.55 -4.38
CA LYS A 235 8.20 11.51 -4.52
C LYS A 235 8.80 11.50 -5.94
N ASN A 236 8.37 10.61 -6.84
CA ASN A 236 8.86 10.54 -8.21
C ASN A 236 8.13 11.59 -9.09
N PRO A 237 8.79 12.68 -9.51
CA PRO A 237 8.13 13.76 -10.25
C PRO A 237 7.67 13.32 -11.64
N TYR A 238 8.32 12.34 -12.27
CA TYR A 238 7.87 11.79 -13.55
C TYR A 238 6.47 11.18 -13.40
N ILE A 239 6.30 10.28 -12.43
CA ILE A 239 5.04 9.57 -12.19
C ILE A 239 3.94 10.57 -11.84
N ILE A 240 4.16 11.47 -10.86
CA ILE A 240 3.14 12.42 -10.42
C ILE A 240 2.73 13.39 -11.55
N ASN A 241 3.68 13.91 -12.31
CA ASN A 241 3.37 14.80 -13.42
C ASN A 241 2.62 14.09 -14.55
N TYR A 242 2.94 12.82 -14.82
CA TYR A 242 2.19 12.00 -15.78
C TYR A 242 0.75 11.80 -15.30
N LEU A 243 0.54 11.40 -14.04
CA LEU A 243 -0.80 11.19 -13.48
C LEU A 243 -1.65 12.45 -13.55
N LYS A 244 -1.11 13.62 -13.19
CA LYS A 244 -1.82 14.91 -13.28
C LYS A 244 -2.24 15.25 -14.72
N LYS A 245 -1.40 14.93 -15.70
CA LYS A 245 -1.72 15.14 -17.12
C LYS A 245 -2.76 14.13 -17.64
N ALA A 246 -2.65 12.88 -17.23
CA ALA A 246 -3.52 11.79 -17.69
C ALA A 246 -4.90 11.81 -17.03
N LEU A 247 -5.04 12.46 -15.86
CA LEU A 247 -6.26 12.52 -15.07
C LEU A 247 -6.68 13.99 -14.80
N PRO A 248 -6.99 14.80 -15.83
CA PRO A 248 -7.17 16.25 -15.69
C PRO A 248 -8.38 16.68 -14.83
N GLY A 249 -9.33 15.77 -14.56
CA GLY A 249 -10.47 16.02 -13.68
C GLY A 249 -10.25 15.67 -12.21
N ALA A 250 -9.14 15.00 -11.90
CA ALA A 250 -8.82 14.57 -10.54
C ALA A 250 -7.90 15.59 -9.84
N LYS A 251 -8.15 15.81 -8.55
CA LYS A 251 -7.22 16.54 -7.67
C LYS A 251 -6.20 15.54 -7.14
N ILE A 252 -4.91 15.75 -7.43
CA ILE A 252 -3.84 14.84 -6.98
C ILE A 252 -2.89 15.57 -6.02
N GLU A 253 -2.87 15.11 -4.77
CA GLU A 253 -2.04 15.61 -3.67
C GLU A 253 -1.34 14.43 -2.97
N ASP A 254 -0.38 14.68 -2.08
CA ASP A 254 0.14 13.65 -1.18
C ASP A 254 -0.70 13.56 0.11
N THR A 255 -0.57 12.47 0.87
CA THR A 255 -1.34 12.29 2.12
C THR A 255 -1.02 13.29 3.23
N GLY A 256 0.06 14.08 3.09
CA GLY A 256 0.42 15.14 4.02
C GLY A 256 -0.65 16.23 4.11
N VAL A 257 -1.43 16.48 3.05
CA VAL A 257 -2.58 17.42 3.10
C VAL A 257 -3.72 16.92 3.99
N LEU A 258 -3.73 15.63 4.33
CA LEU A 258 -4.65 15.02 5.29
C LEU A 258 -4.07 15.03 6.72
N GLY A 259 -2.88 15.61 6.93
CA GLY A 259 -2.14 15.53 8.19
C GLY A 259 -1.46 14.17 8.42
N ILE A 260 -1.43 13.31 7.41
CA ILE A 260 -0.86 11.95 7.51
C ILE A 260 0.51 11.96 6.85
N ASN A 261 1.56 11.95 7.68
CA ASN A 261 2.92 11.77 7.16
C ASN A 261 3.02 10.40 6.46
N PRO A 262 3.36 10.35 5.15
CA PRO A 262 3.45 9.10 4.40
C PRO A 262 4.38 8.06 5.04
N ASP A 263 5.50 8.51 5.63
CA ASP A 263 6.50 7.64 6.25
C ASP A 263 6.04 7.10 7.63
N ALA A 264 4.99 7.70 8.22
CA ALA A 264 4.40 7.27 9.50
C ALA A 264 3.02 6.62 9.35
N LYS A 265 2.48 6.50 8.12
CA LYS A 265 1.11 6.06 7.84
C LYS A 265 0.76 4.74 8.52
N GLU A 266 1.64 3.73 8.44
CA GLU A 266 1.39 2.43 9.06
C GLU A 266 1.36 2.49 10.60
N ALA A 267 2.25 3.29 11.20
CA ALA A 267 2.27 3.47 12.66
C ALA A 267 1.00 4.20 13.16
N ILE A 268 0.58 5.25 12.45
CA ILE A 268 -0.67 5.98 12.72
C ILE A 268 -1.86 5.02 12.61
N LEU A 269 -1.87 4.16 11.60
CA LEU A 269 -2.93 3.18 11.41
C LEU A 269 -3.05 2.20 12.58
N PHE A 270 -1.93 1.67 13.09
CA PHE A 270 -2.00 0.78 14.24
C PHE A 270 -2.42 1.53 15.51
N ALA A 271 -1.93 2.75 15.72
CA ALA A 271 -2.42 3.60 16.81
C ALA A 271 -3.94 3.79 16.75
N LEU A 272 -4.47 4.03 15.56
CA LEU A 272 -5.91 4.13 15.30
C LEU A 272 -6.65 2.82 15.58
N LEU A 273 -6.14 1.67 15.11
CA LEU A 273 -6.74 0.37 15.44
C LEU A 273 -6.73 0.10 16.95
N GLY A 274 -5.70 0.56 17.68
CA GLY A 274 -5.66 0.51 19.14
C GLY A 274 -6.74 1.38 19.79
N ASN A 275 -6.96 2.60 19.26
CA ASN A 275 -8.08 3.45 19.67
C ASN A 275 -9.43 2.76 19.42
N GLU A 276 -9.64 2.24 18.21
CA GLU A 276 -10.89 1.54 17.86
C GLU A 276 -11.12 0.31 18.74
N ALA A 277 -10.06 -0.41 19.12
CA ALA A 277 -10.18 -1.54 20.04
C ALA A 277 -10.73 -1.12 21.41
N LEU A 278 -10.41 0.09 21.88
CA LEU A 278 -10.78 0.59 23.19
C LEU A 278 -12.16 1.26 23.21
N CYS A 279 -12.49 2.05 22.18
CA CYS A 279 -13.69 2.91 22.19
C CYS A 279 -14.45 2.95 20.85
N GLY A 280 -14.00 2.20 19.85
CA GLY A 280 -14.62 2.14 18.53
C GLY A 280 -15.79 1.18 18.45
N GLU A 281 -16.37 1.11 17.26
CA GLU A 281 -17.45 0.19 16.92
C GLU A 281 -17.01 -0.75 15.79
N PRO A 282 -17.40 -2.04 15.81
CA PRO A 282 -17.11 -2.95 14.70
C PRO A 282 -17.72 -2.46 13.38
N ILE A 283 -16.89 -2.33 12.33
CA ILE A 283 -17.36 -2.00 10.97
C ILE A 283 -17.05 -3.13 9.99
N ALA A 284 -18.05 -3.46 9.16
CA ALA A 284 -17.84 -4.33 8.00
C ALA A 284 -17.36 -3.49 6.82
N ILE A 285 -16.19 -3.83 6.26
CA ILE A 285 -15.64 -3.19 5.06
C ILE A 285 -15.57 -4.23 3.94
N GLY A 286 -16.43 -4.08 2.94
CA GLY A 286 -16.65 -5.12 1.92
C GLY A 286 -17.01 -6.46 2.57
N ASN A 287 -16.26 -7.51 2.25
CA ASN A 287 -16.47 -8.85 2.79
C ASN A 287 -15.67 -9.13 4.09
N ASN A 288 -14.98 -8.14 4.65
CA ASN A 288 -14.23 -8.33 5.89
C ASN A 288 -15.17 -8.38 7.11
N PRO A 289 -14.84 -9.17 8.14
CA PRO A 289 -15.65 -9.27 9.34
C PRO A 289 -15.74 -7.93 10.09
N ALA A 290 -16.94 -7.64 10.63
CA ALA A 290 -17.15 -6.53 11.55
C ALA A 290 -16.63 -6.89 12.93
N ILE A 291 -15.41 -6.47 13.25
CA ILE A 291 -14.76 -6.74 14.54
C ILE A 291 -13.90 -5.57 15.03
N LEU A 292 -13.77 -5.48 16.36
CA LEU A 292 -12.67 -4.78 16.99
C LEU A 292 -11.47 -5.72 17.09
N MET A 293 -10.27 -5.21 16.82
CA MET A 293 -9.06 -6.00 16.68
C MET A 293 -8.13 -5.87 17.87
N GLY A 294 -7.37 -6.94 18.11
CA GLY A 294 -6.27 -6.95 19.07
C GLY A 294 -6.60 -7.61 20.41
N LYS A 295 -5.61 -7.62 21.30
CA LYS A 295 -5.63 -8.16 22.66
C LYS A 295 -5.01 -7.15 23.61
N PHE A 296 -5.54 -7.05 24.82
CA PHE A 296 -5.09 -6.11 25.83
C PHE A 296 -4.10 -6.76 26.79
N SER A 297 -2.96 -6.10 26.98
CA SER A 297 -1.92 -6.40 27.96
C SER A 297 -1.86 -5.25 28.97
N PHE A 298 -2.15 -5.57 30.23
CA PHE A 298 -2.19 -4.58 31.31
C PHE A 298 -0.80 -4.30 31.86
N ALA A 299 -0.58 -3.05 32.29
CA ALA A 299 0.59 -2.70 33.10
C ALA A 299 0.47 -3.32 34.52
N LEU A 300 1.57 -3.30 35.28
CA LEU A 300 1.62 -3.74 36.68
C LEU A 300 0.80 -2.84 37.61
#